data_AF-A0A8X8AK05-F1
#
_entry.id   AF-A0A8X8AK05-F1
#
_cell.length_a   1.000
_cell.length_b   1.000
_cell.length_c   1.000
_cell.angle_alpha   90.00
_cell.angle_beta   90.00
_cell.angle_gamma   90.00
#
_symmetry.space_group_name_H-M   'P 1'
#
loop_
_entity.id
_entity.type
_entity.pdbx_description
1 polymer ?
#
loop_
_entity_poly.entity_id
_entity_poly.type
_entity_poly.pdbx_seq_one_letter_code
_entity_poly.pdbx_strand_id
1 'polypeptide(L)' 'MVDAIDEYAVGQLKEFEGKNFVSATMEGLKLDETEDEKQKQEELKQKFEGLCKVIKDVLGDKVEKVVVSDRV' A
#
# COMPACT_ATOMS: atom_id res chain seq x y z
N MET A 1 -11.98 -12.80 -1.35
CA MET A 1 -12.70 -12.40 -2.56
C MET A 1 -12.03 -13.11 -3.72
N VAL A 2 -12.66 -14.17 -4.19
CA VAL A 2 -12.06 -15.15 -5.12
C VAL A 2 -12.89 -15.26 -6.40
N ASP A 3 -14.14 -14.78 -6.36
CA ASP A 3 -15.03 -14.74 -7.51
C ASP A 3 -14.97 -13.37 -8.19
N ALA A 4 -15.11 -13.34 -9.52
CA ALA A 4 -15.09 -12.08 -10.29
C ALA A 4 -16.19 -11.09 -9.86
N ILE A 5 -17.30 -11.60 -9.30
CA ILE A 5 -18.38 -10.77 -8.76
C ILE A 5 -17.97 -10.00 -7.50
N ASP A 6 -16.99 -10.50 -6.74
CA ASP A 6 -16.57 -9.89 -5.50
C ASP A 6 -16.00 -8.49 -5.73
N GLU A 7 -15.20 -8.30 -6.78
CA GLU A 7 -14.59 -7.01 -7.13
C GLU A 7 -15.65 -5.93 -7.38
N TYR A 8 -16.75 -6.30 -8.03
CA TYR A 8 -17.91 -5.41 -8.22
C TYR A 8 -18.69 -5.18 -6.91
N ALA A 9 -18.82 -6.23 -6.09
CA ALA A 9 -19.55 -6.15 -4.82
C ALA A 9 -18.85 -5.21 -3.82
N VAL A 10 -17.53 -5.31 -3.63
CA VAL A 10 -16.79 -4.39 -2.75
C VAL A 10 -16.68 -2.98 -3.28
N GLY A 11 -16.73 -2.78 -4.59
CA GLY A 11 -16.80 -1.42 -5.15
C GLY A 11 -18.05 -0.66 -4.69
N GLN A 12 -19.16 -1.37 -4.47
CA GLN A 12 -20.42 -0.79 -4.00
C GLN A 12 -20.58 -0.85 -2.48
N LEU A 13 -20.06 -1.89 -1.83
CA LEU A 13 -20.05 -2.04 -0.38
C LEU A 13 -18.92 -1.23 0.23
N LYS A 14 -19.19 0.04 0.55
CA LYS A 14 -18.19 0.96 1.12
C LYS A 14 -17.95 0.74 2.61
N GLU A 15 -18.96 0.30 3.35
CA GLU A 15 -18.90 0.13 4.81
C GLU A 15 -19.65 -1.13 5.26
N PHE A 16 -19.17 -1.71 6.35
CA PHE A 16 -19.86 -2.77 7.09
C PHE A 16 -19.69 -2.52 8.58
N GLU A 17 -20.80 -2.49 9.32
CA GLU A 17 -20.79 -2.26 10.78
C GLU A 17 -20.02 -1.00 11.20
N GLY A 18 -20.11 0.08 10.40
CA GLY A 18 -19.42 1.35 10.65
C GLY A 18 -17.91 1.33 10.38
N LYS A 19 -17.38 0.24 9.83
CA LYS A 19 -15.98 0.15 9.35
C LYS A 19 -15.95 0.23 7.84
N ASN A 20 -15.12 1.12 7.32
CA ASN A 20 -14.91 1.25 5.88
C ASN A 20 -14.04 0.10 5.37
N PHE A 21 -14.40 -0.47 4.22
CA PHE A 21 -13.54 -1.44 3.55
C PHE A 21 -12.33 -0.72 2.96
N VAL A 22 -11.15 -1.29 3.19
CA VAL A 22 -9.90 -0.85 2.57
C VAL A 22 -9.31 -2.03 1.80
N SER A 23 -9.05 -1.83 0.52
CA SER A 23 -8.41 -2.86 -0.30
C SER A 23 -6.93 -2.97 0.03
N ALA A 24 -6.48 -4.18 0.34
CA ALA A 24 -5.06 -4.46 0.60
C ALA A 24 -4.17 -4.37 -0.65
N THR A 25 -4.76 -4.32 -1.86
CA THR A 25 -4.02 -4.21 -3.13
C THR A 25 -3.96 -2.77 -3.66
N MET A 26 -4.87 -1.89 -3.24
CA MET A 26 -4.84 -0.47 -3.61
C MET A 26 -3.74 0.27 -2.86
N GLU A 27 -3.26 1.40 -3.37
CA GLU A 27 -2.28 2.24 -2.66
C GLU A 27 -2.85 2.85 -1.38
N GLY A 28 -1.98 3.24 -0.44
CA GLY A 28 -2.40 4.02 0.74
C GLY A 28 -3.14 3.24 1.84
N LEU A 29 -3.04 1.91 1.86
CA LEU A 29 -3.46 1.08 3.00
C LEU A 29 -2.85 1.62 4.30
N LYS A 30 -3.71 2.12 5.20
CA LYS A 30 -3.33 2.55 6.54
C LYS A 30 -3.59 1.41 7.50
N LEU A 31 -2.53 0.91 8.10
CA LEU A 31 -2.60 0.00 9.23
C LEU A 31 -2.47 0.84 10.51
N ASP A 32 -3.16 0.44 11.57
CA ASP A 32 -2.94 1.06 12.88
C ASP A 32 -1.59 0.59 13.42
N GLU A 33 -0.55 1.38 13.17
CA GLU A 33 0.83 1.10 13.60
C GLU A 33 1.14 1.76 14.95
N THR A 34 2.00 1.10 15.72
CA THR A 34 2.55 1.68 16.96
C THR A 34 3.60 2.76 16.67
N GLU A 35 3.86 3.68 17.62
CA GLU A 35 4.87 4.75 17.43
C GLU A 35 6.26 4.20 17.06
N ASP A 36 6.65 3.06 17.63
CA ASP A 36 7.91 2.38 17.34
C ASP A 36 7.99 1.84 15.90
N GLU A 37 6.89 1.30 15.37
CA GLU A 37 6.83 0.79 13.99
C GLU A 37 6.90 1.93 12.98
N LYS A 38 6.21 3.04 13.28
CA LYS A 38 6.25 4.24 12.44
C LYS A 38 7.65 4.84 12.34
N GLN A 39 8.40 4.89 13.44
CA GLN A 39 9.80 5.35 13.43
C GLN A 39 10.71 4.44 12.60
N LYS A 40 10.61 3.12 12.78
CA LYS A 40 11.36 2.15 11.97
C LYS A 40 11.05 2.28 10.49
N GLN A 41 9.79 2.51 10.15
CA GLN A 41 9.33 2.67 8.78
C GLN A 41 9.89 3.95 8.14
N GLU A 42 9.94 5.07 8.89
CA GLU A 42 10.58 6.31 8.41
C GLU A 42 12.08 6.12 8.18
N GLU A 43 12.79 5.41 9.08
CA GLU A 43 14.20 5.08 8.87
C GLU A 43 14.42 4.20 7.64
N LEU A 44 13.58 3.18 7.44
CA LEU A 44 13.67 2.31 6.27
C LEU A 44 13.36 3.10 4.99
N LYS A 45 12.36 3.98 5.00
CA LYS A 45 12.04 4.87 3.87
C LYS A 45 13.24 5.74 3.50
N GLN A 46 13.95 6.30 4.47
CA GLN A 46 15.17 7.08 4.22
C GLN A 46 16.33 6.21 3.70
N LYS A 47 16.58 5.05 4.31
CA LYS A 47 17.65 4.13 3.91
C LYS A 47 17.47 3.60 2.48
N PHE A 48 16.23 3.32 2.09
CA PHE A 48 15.90 2.73 0.79
C PHE A 48 15.49 3.74 -0.29
N GLU A 49 15.43 5.05 0.02
CA GLU A 49 15.04 6.08 -0.95
C GLU A 49 15.93 6.07 -2.21
N GLY A 50 17.24 5.90 -2.03
CA GLY A 50 18.20 5.78 -3.13
C GLY A 50 17.95 4.57 -4.01
N LEU A 51 17.62 3.42 -3.40
CA LEU A 51 17.30 2.19 -4.13
C LEU A 51 15.97 2.33 -4.89
N CYS A 52 14.94 2.93 -4.27
CA CYS A 52 13.65 3.18 -4.91
C CYS A 52 13.79 4.04 -6.17
N LYS A 53 14.67 5.05 -6.16
CA LYS A 53 14.97 5.88 -7.35
C LYS A 53 15.62 5.06 -8.46
N VAL A 54 16.65 4.28 -8.15
CA VAL A 54 17.31 3.41 -9.15
C VAL A 54 16.34 2.41 -9.76
N ILE A 55 15.49 1.78 -8.94
CA ILE A 55 14.47 0.83 -9.43
C ILE A 55 13.45 1.55 -10.32
N LYS A 56 13.02 2.75 -9.94
CA LYS A 56 12.11 3.57 -10.74
C LYS A 56 12.73 3.95 -12.10
N ASP A 57 14.01 4.31 -12.13
CA ASP A 57 14.73 4.63 -13.36
C ASP A 57 14.87 3.40 -14.28
N VAL A 58 15.13 2.23 -13.71
CA VAL A 58 15.23 0.96 -14.46
C VAL A 58 13.88 0.50 -15.01
N LEU A 59 12.80 0.66 -14.24
CA LEU A 59 11.45 0.25 -14.63
C LEU A 59 10.75 1.29 -15.53
N GLY A 60 11.20 2.56 -15.49
CA GLY A 60 10.73 3.65 -16.34
C GLY A 60 9.21 3.82 -16.29
N ASP A 61 8.58 3.65 -17.46
CA ASP A 61 7.15 3.85 -17.67
C ASP A 61 6.28 2.66 -17.24
N LYS A 62 6.88 1.52 -16.86
CA LYS A 62 6.12 0.32 -16.46
C LYS A 62 5.49 0.43 -15.07
N VAL A 63 6.00 1.32 -14.23
CA VAL A 63 5.52 1.54 -12.87
C VAL A 63 5.28 3.01 -12.67
N GLU A 64 4.30 3.41 -11.87
CA GLU A 64 4.08 4.85 -11.60
C GLU A 64 5.01 5.34 -10.49
N LYS A 65 5.12 4.59 -9.40
CA LYS A 65 5.89 4.95 -8.21
C LYS A 65 6.51 3.71 -7.57
N VAL A 66 7.70 3.86 -7.00
CA VAL A 66 8.36 2.84 -6.16
C VAL A 66 8.47 3.40 -4.76
N VAL A 67 7.87 2.71 -3.79
CA VAL A 67 7.93 3.06 -2.37
C VAL A 67 8.29 1.84 -1.56
N VAL A 68 8.88 2.06 -0.38
CA VAL A 68 9.02 1.00 0.63
C VAL A 68 7.61 0.59 1.06
N SER A 69 7.34 -0.71 1.00
CA SER A 69 6.04 -1.27 1.38
C SER A 69 5.90 -1.34 2.89
N ASP A 70 4.73 -0.95 3.37
CA ASP A 70 4.34 -1.06 4.77
C ASP A 70 3.54 -2.36 5.04
N ARG A 71 3.43 -3.24 4.02
CA ARG A 71 2.59 -4.45 4.01
C ARG A 71 3.35 -5.77 4.11
N VAL A 72 4.69 -5.72 4.10
CA VAL A 72 5.59 -6.88 3.98
C VAL A 72 6.69 -6.79 5.01
#